data_AF-A0A948GI99-F1
#
_entry.id   AF-A0A948GI99-F1
#
_cell.length_a   1.000
_cell.length_b   1.000
_cell.length_c   1.000
_cell.angle_alpha   90.00
_cell.angle_beta   90.00
_cell.angle_gamma   90.00
#
_symmetry.space_group_name_H-M   'P 1'
#
loop_
_entity.id
_entity.type
_entity.pdbx_description
1 polymer ?
#
loop_
_entity_poly.entity_id
_entity_poly.type
_entity_poly.pdbx_seq_one_letter_code
_entity_poly.pdbx_strand_id
1 'polypeptide(L)'
;MSVEENKGLSEFFVDGVEPADVPQFFPLFEAKPLIGAMIALFRGGDDEVMVRLMVLREIGLRASAPEWSPRDLQSHFAFINQSKLNTVLGRLREHELLLWDAERHVYQISSAGRMVLSALSSLLSFSPEQDGEFFAAQIAAGAAVGKLSPEALAHLLARLAELEEEFSQAVASGSEFRLRAAQSKLASVWQWMEKANEVLRNLSADGFADDASWRLAQEIGSRQSRIMRMSSVFQRELAEISRQQVHLSHGGLSSSELAAWLKQRNVDELVGLAAAQLSITPECTFILPDVMLDNTEEFVAREQPNRHVSAMPAPAEVEYVDDVEHEPPYQLAALTRLLSGLEEPMNLADGIVGGNFSDASYRLSLLSFLGEQNVDPELAPLATLPLQLRWNESLELKTIGRDEIAAMSDGHIEPQSG
;
A
#
# COMPACT_ATOMS: atom_id res chain seq x y z
N MET A 1 -27.04 20.74 -30.07
CA MET A 1 -26.80 19.42 -29.46
C MET A 1 -28.11 18.99 -28.84
N SER A 2 -28.73 17.94 -29.37
CA SER A 2 -30.14 17.61 -29.17
C SER A 2 -30.42 16.98 -27.81
N VAL A 3 -31.54 17.39 -27.21
CA VAL A 3 -32.10 17.04 -25.89
C VAL A 3 -32.19 15.52 -25.61
N GLU A 4 -32.08 14.66 -26.63
CA GLU A 4 -32.14 13.20 -26.46
C GLU A 4 -30.85 12.57 -25.89
N GLU A 5 -29.66 13.14 -26.11
CA GLU A 5 -28.43 12.60 -25.51
C GLU A 5 -28.35 12.83 -23.99
N ASN A 6 -29.02 13.87 -23.46
CA ASN A 6 -28.98 14.19 -22.03
C ASN A 6 -29.78 13.20 -21.17
N LYS A 7 -30.80 12.54 -21.73
CA LYS A 7 -31.67 11.61 -20.98
C LYS A 7 -30.92 10.40 -20.43
N GLY A 8 -30.00 9.83 -21.21
CA GLY A 8 -29.26 8.64 -20.77
C GLY A 8 -28.25 8.92 -19.65
N LEU A 9 -27.58 10.08 -19.68
CA LEU A 9 -26.63 10.44 -18.63
C LEU A 9 -27.33 10.90 -17.35
N SER A 10 -28.47 11.61 -17.46
CA SER A 10 -29.24 12.08 -16.30
C SER A 10 -29.78 10.95 -15.42
N GLU A 11 -29.99 9.75 -15.97
CA GLU A 11 -30.45 8.57 -15.20
C GLU A 11 -29.44 8.10 -14.15
N PHE A 12 -28.17 8.50 -14.27
CA PHE A 12 -27.12 8.15 -13.30
C PHE A 12 -27.00 9.15 -12.14
N PHE A 13 -27.79 10.25 -12.15
CA PHE A 13 -27.71 11.31 -11.15
C PHE A 13 -28.95 11.31 -10.26
N VAL A 14 -28.76 11.81 -9.03
CA VAL A 14 -29.87 12.08 -8.11
C VAL A 14 -30.72 13.24 -8.60
N ASP A 15 -31.99 13.27 -8.20
CA ASP A 15 -32.91 14.34 -8.56
C ASP A 15 -32.35 15.73 -8.20
N GLY A 16 -32.41 16.65 -9.17
CA GLY A 16 -31.95 18.03 -9.01
C GLY A 16 -30.47 18.27 -9.35
N VAL A 17 -29.71 17.24 -9.74
CA VAL A 17 -28.34 17.39 -10.26
C VAL A 17 -28.33 17.22 -11.77
N GLU A 18 -28.03 18.29 -12.50
CA GLU A 18 -27.87 18.24 -13.96
C GLU A 18 -26.43 17.78 -14.30
N PRO A 19 -26.24 16.77 -15.16
CA PRO A 19 -24.90 16.31 -15.55
C PRO A 19 -24.02 17.42 -16.16
N ALA A 20 -24.65 18.40 -16.82
CA ALA A 20 -23.98 19.55 -17.43
C ALA A 20 -23.38 20.53 -16.41
N ASP A 21 -23.79 20.46 -15.14
CA ASP A 21 -23.33 21.34 -14.07
C ASP A 21 -22.21 20.72 -13.22
N VAL A 22 -21.83 19.47 -13.51
CA VAL A 22 -20.82 18.72 -12.74
C VAL A 22 -19.43 18.90 -13.38
N PRO A 23 -18.50 19.66 -12.76
CA PRO A 23 -17.22 20.04 -13.40
C PRO A 23 -16.36 18.86 -13.86
N GLN A 24 -16.46 17.72 -13.17
CA GLN A 24 -15.73 16.49 -13.48
C GLN A 24 -16.09 15.93 -14.87
N PHE A 25 -17.27 16.24 -15.40
CA PHE A 25 -17.69 15.81 -16.74
C PHE A 25 -17.25 16.76 -17.85
N PHE A 26 -16.80 17.98 -17.56
CA PHE A 26 -16.51 18.97 -18.60
C PHE A 26 -15.44 18.48 -19.59
N PRO A 27 -14.29 17.92 -19.15
CA PRO A 27 -13.31 17.37 -20.08
C PRO A 27 -13.86 16.17 -20.87
N LEU A 28 -14.77 15.38 -20.27
CA LEU A 28 -15.38 14.21 -20.92
C LEU A 28 -16.40 14.61 -21.98
N PHE A 29 -17.14 15.70 -21.75
CA PHE A 29 -18.04 16.26 -22.77
C PHE A 29 -17.26 16.77 -23.98
N GLU A 30 -16.13 17.44 -23.76
CA GLU A 30 -15.23 17.85 -24.84
C GLU A 30 -14.62 16.63 -25.57
N ALA A 31 -14.35 15.54 -24.85
CA ALA A 31 -13.80 14.32 -25.40
C ALA A 31 -14.83 13.36 -26.03
N LYS A 32 -16.12 13.73 -26.13
CA LYS A 32 -17.19 12.87 -26.70
C LYS A 32 -16.83 12.20 -28.04
N PRO A 33 -16.24 12.89 -29.04
CA PRO A 33 -15.85 12.25 -30.30
C PRO A 33 -14.81 11.14 -30.11
N LEU A 34 -13.81 11.38 -29.24
CA LEU A 34 -12.78 10.40 -28.92
C LEU A 34 -13.37 9.21 -28.16
N ILE A 35 -14.30 9.45 -27.22
CA ILE A 35 -15.03 8.41 -26.50
C ILE A 35 -15.81 7.54 -27.50
N GLY A 36 -16.52 8.15 -28.45
CA GLY A 36 -17.22 7.45 -29.52
C GLY A 36 -16.30 6.57 -30.37
N ALA A 37 -15.12 7.08 -30.72
CA ALA A 37 -14.10 6.33 -31.45
C ALA A 37 -13.55 5.13 -30.65
N MET A 38 -13.30 5.30 -29.36
CA MET A 38 -12.88 4.21 -28.47
C MET A 38 -13.96 3.16 -28.32
N ILE A 39 -15.23 3.56 -28.11
CA ILE A 39 -16.37 2.63 -28.08
C ILE A 39 -16.43 1.83 -29.40
N ALA A 40 -16.24 2.48 -30.54
CA ALA A 40 -16.27 1.81 -31.84
C ALA A 40 -15.13 0.82 -32.04
N LEU A 41 -13.97 1.05 -31.43
CA LEU A 41 -12.83 0.14 -31.47
C LEU A 41 -13.02 -1.07 -30.56
N PHE A 42 -13.53 -0.85 -29.34
CA PHE A 42 -13.56 -1.86 -28.28
C PHE A 42 -14.92 -2.57 -28.11
N ARG A 43 -16.00 -2.14 -28.76
CA ARG A 43 -17.31 -2.80 -28.67
C ARG A 43 -17.34 -4.11 -29.45
N GLY A 44 -17.74 -5.21 -28.82
CA GLY A 44 -17.93 -6.53 -29.46
C GLY A 44 -17.13 -7.62 -28.75
N GLY A 45 -16.97 -8.77 -29.39
CA GLY A 45 -16.11 -9.85 -28.87
C GLY A 45 -14.62 -9.60 -29.13
N ASP A 46 -13.77 -10.26 -28.35
CA ASP A 46 -12.31 -10.09 -28.34
C ASP A 46 -11.69 -10.22 -29.75
N ASP A 47 -12.10 -11.23 -30.52
CA ASP A 47 -11.59 -11.45 -31.88
C ASP A 47 -11.89 -10.27 -32.82
N GLU A 48 -13.09 -9.68 -32.72
CA GLU A 48 -13.48 -8.55 -33.56
C GLU A 48 -12.74 -7.27 -33.16
N VAL A 49 -12.48 -7.09 -31.86
CA VAL A 49 -11.67 -5.99 -31.34
C VAL A 49 -10.22 -6.15 -31.83
N MET A 50 -9.64 -7.34 -31.71
CA MET A 50 -8.27 -7.62 -32.13
C MET A 50 -8.07 -7.35 -33.63
N VAL A 51 -9.00 -7.78 -34.48
CA VAL A 51 -8.95 -7.49 -35.92
C VAL A 51 -9.02 -5.99 -36.20
N ARG A 52 -9.91 -5.23 -35.52
CA ARG A 52 -10.00 -3.76 -35.70
C ARG A 52 -8.73 -3.04 -35.27
N LEU A 53 -8.20 -3.39 -34.10
CA LEU A 53 -6.96 -2.81 -33.58
C LEU A 53 -5.78 -3.09 -34.52
N MET A 54 -5.67 -4.34 -35.01
CA MET A 54 -4.62 -4.72 -35.97
C MET A 54 -4.75 -3.93 -37.27
N VAL A 55 -5.95 -3.85 -37.87
CA VAL A 55 -6.17 -3.10 -39.12
C VAL A 55 -5.85 -1.62 -38.94
N LEU A 56 -6.33 -0.98 -37.87
CA LEU A 56 -6.03 0.43 -37.59
C LEU A 56 -4.53 0.66 -37.40
N ARG A 57 -3.85 -0.22 -36.66
CA ARG A 57 -2.40 -0.15 -36.40
C ARG A 57 -1.59 -0.29 -37.68
N GLU A 58 -1.89 -1.28 -38.49
CA GLU A 58 -1.19 -1.50 -39.76
C GLU A 58 -1.36 -0.32 -40.74
N ILE A 59 -2.56 0.24 -40.82
CA ILE A 59 -2.81 1.45 -41.64
C ILE A 59 -1.98 2.63 -41.12
N GLY A 60 -1.92 2.83 -39.80
CA GLY A 60 -1.22 3.95 -39.16
C GLY A 60 0.30 3.83 -39.12
N LEU A 61 0.87 2.63 -39.19
CA LEU A 61 2.33 2.41 -39.20
C LEU A 61 2.99 2.71 -40.55
N ARG A 62 2.20 2.93 -41.62
CA ARG A 62 2.73 3.18 -42.97
C ARG A 62 3.28 4.60 -43.10
N ALA A 63 4.56 4.77 -42.77
CA ALA A 63 5.22 6.07 -42.74
C ALA A 63 5.49 6.70 -44.13
N SER A 64 5.93 5.90 -45.12
CA SER A 64 6.39 6.41 -46.43
C SER A 64 5.28 6.67 -47.44
N ALA A 65 4.08 6.12 -47.21
CA ALA A 65 2.92 6.28 -48.08
C ALA A 65 1.63 6.19 -47.23
N PRO A 66 1.27 7.27 -46.50
CA PRO A 66 0.17 7.24 -45.52
C PRO A 66 -1.22 7.15 -46.14
N GLU A 67 -1.32 7.28 -47.48
CA GLU A 67 -2.54 7.15 -48.26
C GLU A 67 -2.74 5.69 -48.73
N TRP A 68 -3.98 5.21 -48.62
CA TRP A 68 -4.33 3.83 -48.94
C TRP A 68 -5.46 3.77 -49.96
N SER A 69 -5.23 3.21 -51.14
CA SER A 69 -6.33 2.92 -52.06
C SER A 69 -7.13 1.70 -51.55
N PRO A 70 -8.40 1.52 -51.97
CA PRO A 70 -9.17 0.32 -51.66
C PRO A 70 -8.47 -0.98 -52.09
N ARG A 71 -7.73 -0.94 -53.21
CA ARG A 71 -6.97 -2.09 -53.72
C ARG A 71 -5.75 -2.39 -52.85
N ASP A 72 -5.07 -1.38 -52.35
CA ASP A 72 -3.94 -1.56 -51.43
C ASP A 72 -4.40 -2.21 -50.13
N LEU A 73 -5.51 -1.74 -49.56
CA LEU A 73 -6.09 -2.32 -48.34
C LEU A 73 -6.50 -3.79 -48.55
N GLN A 74 -7.17 -4.10 -49.67
CA GLN A 74 -7.53 -5.49 -49.98
C GLN A 74 -6.33 -6.40 -50.16
N SER A 75 -5.25 -5.89 -50.77
CA SER A 75 -4.03 -6.65 -51.01
C SER A 75 -3.24 -6.86 -49.71
N HIS A 76 -3.11 -5.82 -48.88
CA HIS A 76 -2.39 -5.86 -47.60
C HIS A 76 -3.08 -6.76 -46.59
N PHE A 77 -4.41 -6.70 -46.52
CA PHE A 77 -5.23 -7.49 -45.61
C PHE A 77 -5.88 -8.72 -46.27
N ALA A 78 -5.23 -9.31 -47.29
CA ALA A 78 -5.78 -10.44 -48.05
C ALA A 78 -6.06 -11.69 -47.20
N PHE A 79 -5.47 -11.78 -46.02
CA PHE A 79 -5.71 -12.85 -45.04
C PHE A 79 -7.01 -12.67 -44.23
N ILE A 80 -7.70 -11.53 -44.35
CA ILE A 80 -8.98 -11.25 -43.70
C ILE A 80 -10.11 -11.46 -44.71
N ASN A 81 -11.22 -12.07 -44.28
CA ASN A 81 -12.42 -12.15 -45.11
C ASN A 81 -12.85 -10.75 -45.57
N GLN A 82 -13.03 -10.58 -46.89
CA GLN A 82 -13.30 -9.28 -47.49
C GLN A 82 -14.56 -8.58 -46.95
N SER A 83 -15.63 -9.33 -46.65
CA SER A 83 -16.84 -8.75 -46.08
C SER A 83 -16.59 -8.21 -44.67
N LYS A 84 -15.83 -8.96 -43.85
CA LYS A 84 -15.43 -8.52 -42.50
C LYS A 84 -14.49 -7.33 -42.54
N LEU A 85 -13.51 -7.31 -43.46
CA LEU A 85 -12.61 -6.18 -43.65
C LEU A 85 -13.39 -4.91 -44.03
N ASN A 86 -14.37 -5.01 -44.94
CA ASN A 86 -15.22 -3.87 -45.30
C ASN A 86 -16.06 -3.37 -44.12
N THR A 87 -16.56 -4.26 -43.26
CA THR A 87 -17.24 -3.87 -42.01
C THR A 87 -16.29 -3.12 -41.07
N VAL A 88 -15.06 -3.59 -40.91
CA VAL A 88 -14.03 -2.92 -40.10
C VAL A 88 -13.71 -1.53 -40.64
N LEU A 89 -13.38 -1.42 -41.92
CA LEU A 89 -13.07 -0.13 -42.56
C LEU A 89 -14.26 0.83 -42.51
N GLY A 90 -15.48 0.32 -42.71
CA GLY A 90 -16.72 1.08 -42.58
C GLY A 90 -16.88 1.66 -41.18
N ARG A 91 -16.69 0.85 -40.14
CA ARG A 91 -16.78 1.28 -38.74
C ARG A 91 -15.69 2.30 -38.38
N LEU A 92 -14.45 2.07 -38.83
CA LEU A 92 -13.36 3.03 -38.62
C LEU A 92 -13.65 4.38 -39.30
N ARG A 93 -14.30 4.37 -40.47
CA ARG A 93 -14.70 5.59 -41.17
C ARG A 93 -15.87 6.30 -40.48
N GLU A 94 -16.90 5.54 -40.09
CA GLU A 94 -18.11 6.06 -39.43
C GLU A 94 -17.78 6.79 -38.12
N HIS A 95 -16.77 6.34 -37.39
CA HIS A 95 -16.31 6.93 -36.14
C HIS A 95 -15.05 7.79 -36.28
N GLU A 96 -14.84 8.36 -37.47
CA GLU A 96 -13.79 9.34 -37.75
C GLU A 96 -12.37 8.88 -37.41
N LEU A 97 -12.08 7.57 -37.40
CA LEU A 97 -10.72 7.03 -37.26
C LEU A 97 -10.00 6.97 -38.60
N LEU A 98 -10.76 6.81 -39.69
CA LEU A 98 -10.31 6.91 -41.07
C LEU A 98 -11.10 7.98 -41.83
N LEU A 99 -10.40 8.73 -42.66
CA LEU A 99 -10.95 9.70 -43.58
C LEU A 99 -10.94 9.13 -45.00
N TRP A 100 -12.00 9.37 -45.76
CA TRP A 100 -12.09 9.01 -47.17
C TRP A 100 -12.02 10.28 -48.02
N ASP A 101 -11.02 10.35 -48.89
CA ASP A 101 -10.92 11.39 -49.91
C ASP A 101 -11.64 10.90 -51.18
N ALA A 102 -12.76 11.53 -51.51
CA ALA A 102 -13.58 11.17 -52.67
C ALA A 102 -12.95 11.56 -54.01
N GLU A 103 -12.08 12.58 -54.05
CA GLU A 103 -11.43 13.05 -55.27
C GLU A 103 -10.26 12.15 -55.64
N ARG A 104 -9.48 11.76 -54.63
CA ARG A 104 -8.28 10.93 -54.81
C ARG A 104 -8.54 9.43 -54.68
N HIS A 105 -9.72 9.05 -54.19
CA HIS A 105 -10.10 7.67 -53.90
C HIS A 105 -9.13 6.96 -52.94
N VAL A 106 -8.71 7.64 -51.88
CA VAL A 106 -7.79 7.11 -50.86
C VAL A 106 -8.33 7.28 -49.45
N TYR A 107 -7.94 6.35 -48.59
CA TYR A 107 -8.11 6.42 -47.15
C TYR A 107 -6.88 7.06 -46.50
N GLN A 108 -7.12 7.83 -45.45
CA GLN A 108 -6.08 8.38 -44.58
C GLN A 108 -6.48 8.21 -43.13
N ILE A 109 -5.51 8.09 -42.24
CA ILE A 109 -5.78 8.11 -40.80
C ILE A 109 -6.12 9.54 -40.34
N SER A 110 -7.17 9.68 -39.54
CA SER A 110 -7.54 10.98 -38.97
C SER A 110 -6.62 11.39 -37.82
N SER A 111 -6.78 12.61 -37.32
CA SER A 111 -6.14 13.05 -36.07
C SER A 111 -6.56 12.18 -34.87
N ALA A 112 -7.85 11.87 -34.74
CA ALA A 112 -8.38 10.98 -33.70
C ALA A 112 -7.78 9.59 -33.80
N GLY A 113 -7.68 9.01 -35.01
CA GLY A 113 -7.04 7.72 -35.24
C GLY A 113 -5.57 7.72 -34.82
N ARG A 114 -4.82 8.80 -35.10
CA ARG A 114 -3.43 8.94 -34.64
C ARG A 114 -3.32 9.06 -33.13
N MET A 115 -4.19 9.83 -32.48
CA MET A 115 -4.21 9.93 -31.02
C MET A 115 -4.46 8.58 -30.37
N VAL A 116 -5.44 7.82 -30.87
CA VAL A 116 -5.74 6.48 -30.39
C VAL A 116 -4.56 5.53 -30.60
N LEU A 117 -3.92 5.54 -31.76
CA LEU A 117 -2.73 4.72 -32.00
C LEU A 117 -1.55 5.09 -31.10
N SER A 118 -1.35 6.39 -30.84
CA SER A 118 -0.35 6.85 -29.89
C SER A 118 -0.63 6.32 -28.50
N ALA A 119 -1.87 6.43 -28.02
CA ALA A 119 -2.28 5.92 -26.71
C ALA A 119 -2.11 4.40 -26.62
N LEU A 120 -2.51 3.65 -27.65
CA LEU A 120 -2.33 2.20 -27.72
C LEU A 120 -0.85 1.82 -27.72
N SER A 121 -0.01 2.54 -28.46
CA SER A 121 1.43 2.29 -28.45
C SER A 121 2.01 2.50 -27.05
N SER A 122 1.59 3.56 -26.35
CA SER A 122 2.01 3.80 -24.96
C SER A 122 1.58 2.68 -24.02
N LEU A 123 0.32 2.24 -24.10
CA LEU A 123 -0.21 1.12 -23.30
C LEU A 123 0.52 -0.20 -23.58
N LEU A 124 0.85 -0.49 -24.85
CA LEU A 124 1.56 -1.71 -25.23
C LEU A 124 3.06 -1.67 -24.87
N SER A 125 3.65 -0.47 -24.76
CA SER A 125 5.02 -0.28 -24.30
C SER A 125 5.17 -0.25 -22.78
N PHE A 126 4.06 -0.17 -22.05
CA PHE A 126 4.06 -0.06 -20.59
C PHE A 126 4.54 -1.37 -19.95
N SER A 127 5.54 -1.28 -19.08
CA SER A 127 6.05 -2.39 -18.27
C SER A 127 5.90 -2.05 -16.79
N PRO A 128 5.33 -2.95 -15.96
CA PRO A 128 5.09 -2.72 -14.53
C PRO A 128 6.38 -2.42 -13.73
N GLU A 129 7.54 -2.82 -14.26
CA GLU A 129 8.84 -2.55 -13.65
C GLU A 129 9.30 -1.09 -13.84
N GLN A 130 8.70 -0.35 -14.78
CA GLN A 130 9.09 1.00 -15.20
C GLN A 130 8.01 2.06 -14.93
N ASP A 131 6.99 1.77 -14.13
CA ASP A 131 5.85 2.67 -13.86
C ASP A 131 6.27 4.09 -13.46
N GLY A 132 7.29 4.20 -12.59
CA GLY A 132 7.80 5.50 -12.15
C GLY A 132 8.52 6.28 -13.25
N GLU A 133 9.24 5.60 -14.14
CA GLU A 133 9.88 6.20 -15.31
C GLU A 133 8.84 6.73 -16.30
N PHE A 134 7.73 6.00 -16.45
CA PHE A 134 6.62 6.42 -17.30
C PHE A 134 5.99 7.73 -16.83
N PHE A 135 5.67 7.86 -15.53
CA PHE A 135 5.11 9.12 -15.00
C PHE A 135 6.11 10.28 -15.07
N ALA A 136 7.40 10.02 -14.79
CA ALA A 136 8.44 11.03 -14.94
C ALA A 136 8.56 11.50 -16.41
N ALA A 137 8.50 10.59 -17.37
CA ALA A 137 8.53 10.90 -18.79
C ALA A 137 7.29 11.68 -19.24
N GLN A 138 6.10 11.33 -18.74
CA GLN A 138 4.87 12.09 -19.03
C GLN A 138 4.96 13.53 -18.51
N ILE A 139 5.48 13.73 -17.30
CA ILE A 139 5.69 15.07 -16.72
C ILE A 139 6.72 15.85 -17.56
N ALA A 140 7.83 15.22 -17.96
CA ALA A 140 8.83 15.82 -18.85
C ALA A 140 8.24 16.25 -20.20
N ALA A 141 7.42 15.39 -20.81
CA ALA A 141 6.76 15.69 -22.09
C ALA A 141 5.74 16.82 -21.95
N GLY A 142 4.90 16.79 -20.90
CA GLY A 142 3.94 17.85 -20.61
C GLY A 142 4.62 19.20 -20.36
N ALA A 143 5.76 19.19 -19.65
CA ALA A 143 6.57 20.38 -19.40
C ALA A 143 7.14 20.99 -20.69
N ALA A 144 7.70 20.16 -21.59
CA ALA A 144 8.28 20.62 -22.85
C ALA A 144 7.25 21.29 -23.78
N VAL A 145 5.98 20.96 -23.64
CA VAL A 145 4.86 21.52 -24.43
C VAL A 145 4.16 22.67 -23.67
N GLY A 146 4.62 23.01 -22.45
CA GLY A 146 4.02 24.05 -21.61
C GLY A 146 2.61 23.68 -21.10
N LYS A 147 2.27 22.39 -21.11
CA LYS A 147 0.98 21.86 -20.66
C LYS A 147 1.22 20.70 -19.70
N LEU A 148 1.53 21.04 -18.46
CA LEU A 148 1.56 20.06 -17.40
C LEU A 148 0.12 19.74 -16.98
N SER A 149 -0.30 18.49 -17.17
CA SER A 149 -1.62 18.03 -16.73
C SER A 149 -1.62 17.80 -15.21
N PRO A 150 -2.58 18.39 -14.45
CA PRO A 150 -2.78 18.07 -13.04
C PRO A 150 -2.92 16.56 -12.77
N GLU A 151 -3.49 15.82 -13.71
CA GLU A 151 -3.65 14.36 -13.65
C GLU A 151 -2.29 13.64 -13.59
N ALA A 152 -1.32 14.04 -14.40
CA ALA A 152 0.03 13.44 -14.37
C ALA A 152 0.73 13.70 -13.03
N LEU A 153 0.55 14.88 -12.44
CA LEU A 153 1.05 15.18 -11.10
C LEU A 153 0.36 14.31 -10.04
N ALA A 154 -0.96 14.17 -10.11
CA ALA A 154 -1.73 13.33 -9.19
C ALA A 154 -1.31 11.86 -9.29
N HIS A 155 -1.06 11.33 -10.49
CA HIS A 155 -0.57 9.97 -10.68
C HIS A 155 0.84 9.77 -10.15
N LEU A 156 1.76 10.72 -10.39
CA LEU A 156 3.09 10.67 -9.77
C LEU A 156 2.98 10.68 -8.24
N LEU A 157 2.14 11.55 -7.69
CA LEU A 157 1.93 11.63 -6.24
C LEU A 157 1.40 10.31 -5.66
N ALA A 158 0.40 9.71 -6.31
CA ALA A 158 -0.13 8.40 -5.93
C ALA A 158 0.95 7.32 -5.96
N ARG A 159 1.78 7.29 -7.01
CA ARG A 159 2.88 6.32 -7.12
C ARG A 159 3.93 6.51 -6.03
N LEU A 160 4.26 7.75 -5.68
CA LEU A 160 5.15 8.03 -4.56
C LEU A 160 4.55 7.59 -3.22
N ALA A 161 3.24 7.76 -3.03
CA ALA A 161 2.55 7.27 -1.84
C ALA A 161 2.59 5.74 -1.72
N GLU A 162 2.38 5.02 -2.82
CA GLU A 162 2.51 3.55 -2.87
C GLU A 162 3.94 3.09 -2.51
N LEU A 163 4.96 3.75 -3.06
CA LEU A 163 6.35 3.42 -2.77
C LEU A 163 6.73 3.71 -1.31
N GLU A 164 6.27 4.84 -0.77
CA GLU A 164 6.45 5.19 0.63
C GLU A 164 5.86 4.11 1.56
N GLU A 165 4.64 3.65 1.25
CA GLU A 165 3.97 2.59 1.99
C GLU A 165 4.69 1.24 1.88
N GLU A 166 5.09 0.84 0.67
CA GLU A 166 5.85 -0.40 0.46
C GLU A 166 7.18 -0.41 1.24
N PHE A 167 7.87 0.73 1.27
CA PHE A 167 9.10 0.87 2.03
C PHE A 167 8.87 0.85 3.54
N SER A 168 7.79 1.48 4.01
CA SER A 168 7.36 1.42 5.41
C SER A 168 7.06 -0.03 5.84
N GLN A 169 6.34 -0.78 5.01
CA GLN A 169 6.04 -2.20 5.26
C GLN A 169 7.30 -3.07 5.25
N ALA A 170 8.28 -2.77 4.40
CA ALA A 170 9.56 -3.49 4.40
C ALA A 170 10.32 -3.28 5.72
N VAL A 171 10.32 -2.06 6.26
CA VAL A 171 10.89 -1.74 7.58
C VAL A 171 10.15 -2.49 8.69
N ALA A 172 8.83 -2.36 8.74
CA ALA A 172 8.00 -3.00 9.77
C ALA A 172 8.11 -4.54 9.76
N SER A 173 8.45 -5.16 8.62
CA SER A 173 8.58 -6.61 8.51
C SER A 173 9.76 -7.21 9.28
N GLY A 174 10.78 -6.42 9.62
CA GLY A 174 12.03 -6.91 10.22
C GLY A 174 12.81 -7.91 9.35
N SER A 175 12.43 -8.10 8.08
CA SER A 175 13.03 -9.10 7.20
C SER A 175 14.22 -8.51 6.44
N GLU A 176 15.41 -9.06 6.66
CA GLU A 176 16.64 -8.66 5.94
C GLU A 176 16.45 -8.73 4.42
N PHE A 177 15.76 -9.79 3.94
CA PHE A 177 15.48 -9.98 2.51
C PHE A 177 14.59 -8.85 1.95
N ARG A 178 13.50 -8.50 2.65
CA ARG A 178 12.60 -7.43 2.21
C ARG A 178 13.28 -6.06 2.27
N LEU A 179 14.09 -5.80 3.30
CA LEU A 179 14.89 -4.58 3.42
C LEU A 179 15.91 -4.42 2.28
N ARG A 180 16.64 -5.49 1.92
CA ARG A 180 17.57 -5.46 0.78
C ARG A 180 16.85 -5.28 -0.56
N ALA A 181 15.70 -5.93 -0.74
CA ALA A 181 14.87 -5.73 -1.93
C ALA A 181 14.37 -4.27 -2.03
N ALA A 182 13.87 -3.71 -0.93
CA ALA A 182 13.44 -2.32 -0.84
C ALA A 182 14.59 -1.34 -1.11
N GLN A 183 15.80 -1.61 -0.62
CA GLN A 183 16.99 -0.82 -0.90
C GLN A 183 17.37 -0.83 -2.38
N SER A 184 17.32 -2.00 -3.03
CA SER A 184 17.56 -2.11 -4.47
C SER A 184 16.50 -1.36 -5.28
N LYS A 185 15.24 -1.42 -4.86
CA LYS A 185 14.14 -0.69 -5.49
C LYS A 185 14.26 0.83 -5.29
N LEU A 186 14.69 1.29 -4.11
CA LEU A 186 14.93 2.71 -3.86
C LEU A 186 16.00 3.28 -4.82
N ALA A 187 17.04 2.51 -5.12
CA ALA A 187 18.08 2.91 -6.07
C ALA A 187 17.56 3.09 -7.50
N SER A 188 16.64 2.23 -7.98
CA SER A 188 15.99 2.43 -9.29
C SER A 188 15.02 3.61 -9.25
N VAL A 189 14.27 3.78 -8.15
CA VAL A 189 13.36 4.92 -7.95
C VAL A 189 14.08 6.26 -8.03
N TRP A 190 15.28 6.35 -7.45
CA TRP A 190 16.08 7.56 -7.45
C TRP A 190 16.38 8.09 -8.87
N GLN A 191 16.68 7.20 -9.81
CA GLN A 191 17.10 7.58 -11.17
C GLN A 191 16.03 8.36 -11.94
N TRP A 192 14.76 8.02 -11.75
CA TRP A 192 13.67 8.71 -12.44
C TRP A 192 13.07 9.85 -11.60
N MET A 193 13.13 9.76 -10.27
CA MET A 193 12.70 10.88 -9.42
C MET A 193 13.55 12.13 -9.62
N GLU A 194 14.87 12.01 -9.82
CA GLU A 194 15.74 13.16 -10.06
C GLU A 194 15.33 13.89 -11.35
N LYS A 195 15.04 13.12 -12.41
CA LYS A 195 14.55 13.66 -13.69
C LYS A 195 13.20 14.37 -13.52
N ALA A 196 12.26 13.76 -12.78
CA ALA A 196 10.97 14.38 -12.49
C ALA A 196 11.13 15.67 -11.68
N ASN A 197 12.04 15.70 -10.71
CA ASN A 197 12.30 16.86 -9.86
C ASN A 197 12.93 18.02 -10.65
N GLU A 198 13.88 17.73 -11.54
CA GLU A 198 14.46 18.73 -12.44
C GLU A 198 13.38 19.40 -13.30
N VAL A 199 12.48 18.59 -13.87
CA VAL A 199 11.35 19.08 -14.67
C VAL A 199 10.41 19.94 -13.84
N LEU A 200 10.03 19.50 -12.64
CA LEU A 200 9.14 20.26 -11.74
C LEU A 200 9.75 21.59 -11.30
N ARG A 201 11.07 21.62 -11.02
CA ARG A 201 11.78 22.86 -10.66
C ARG A 201 11.78 23.86 -11.81
N ASN A 202 12.06 23.41 -13.03
CA ASN A 202 12.06 24.28 -14.21
C ASN A 202 10.67 24.88 -14.47
N LEU A 203 9.61 24.06 -14.33
CA LEU A 203 8.22 24.53 -14.45
C LEU A 203 7.80 25.52 -13.37
N SER A 204 8.25 25.33 -12.13
CA SER A 204 7.93 26.26 -11.03
C SER A 204 8.48 27.66 -11.24
N ALA A 205 9.55 27.81 -12.04
CA ALA A 205 10.11 29.10 -12.42
C ALA A 205 9.26 29.84 -13.46
N ASP A 206 8.56 29.10 -14.32
CA ASP A 206 7.64 29.64 -15.33
C ASP A 206 6.19 29.80 -14.79
N GLY A 207 5.90 29.18 -13.64
CA GLY A 207 4.62 29.26 -12.92
C GLY A 207 3.63 28.16 -13.34
N PHE A 208 3.02 27.47 -12.37
CA PHE A 208 1.92 26.54 -12.65
C PHE A 208 0.64 27.28 -13.03
N ALA A 209 -0.21 26.64 -13.85
CA ALA A 209 -1.43 27.23 -14.38
C ALA A 209 -2.52 27.49 -13.31
N ASP A 210 -2.50 26.74 -12.20
CA ASP A 210 -3.51 26.79 -11.15
C ASP A 210 -2.95 26.42 -9.75
N ASP A 211 -3.67 26.84 -8.70
CA ASP A 211 -3.30 26.58 -7.30
C ASP A 211 -3.31 25.08 -6.94
N ALA A 212 -4.14 24.28 -7.61
CA ALA A 212 -4.20 22.85 -7.37
C ALA A 212 -2.90 22.15 -7.81
N SER A 213 -2.35 22.52 -8.97
CA SER A 213 -1.05 22.01 -9.44
C SER A 213 0.10 22.43 -8.51
N TRP A 214 0.07 23.65 -7.97
CA TRP A 214 1.04 24.09 -6.96
C TRP A 214 1.02 23.21 -5.71
N ARG A 215 -0.18 22.89 -5.18
CA ARG A 215 -0.32 22.00 -4.03
C ARG A 215 0.19 20.59 -4.33
N LEU A 216 -0.16 20.03 -5.49
CA LEU A 216 0.32 18.72 -5.92
C LEU A 216 1.84 18.69 -6.02
N ALA A 217 2.47 19.70 -6.63
CA ALA A 217 3.92 19.79 -6.74
C ALA A 217 4.62 19.85 -5.36
N GLN A 218 4.05 20.58 -4.41
CA GLN A 218 4.59 20.67 -3.05
C GLN A 218 4.43 19.36 -2.27
N GLU A 219 3.31 18.67 -2.44
CA GLU A 219 3.09 17.37 -1.82
C GLU A 219 4.04 16.30 -2.40
N ILE A 220 4.26 16.33 -3.72
CA ILE A 220 5.26 15.50 -4.41
C ILE A 220 6.65 15.72 -3.78
N GLY A 221 7.09 16.97 -3.63
CA GLY A 221 8.40 17.28 -3.02
C GLY A 221 8.52 16.81 -1.57
N SER A 222 7.44 16.90 -0.79
CA SER A 222 7.39 16.42 0.59
C SER A 222 7.53 14.89 0.66
N ARG A 223 6.81 14.15 -0.19
CA ARG A 223 6.90 12.68 -0.29
C ARG A 223 8.26 12.21 -0.78
N GLN A 224 8.81 12.83 -1.82
CA GLN A 224 10.15 12.56 -2.30
C GLN A 224 11.17 12.68 -1.17
N SER A 225 11.08 13.75 -0.37
CA SER A 225 11.95 13.95 0.79
C SER A 225 11.82 12.85 1.84
N ARG A 226 10.60 12.33 2.09
CA ARG A 226 10.38 11.18 3.00
C ARG A 226 11.00 9.90 2.46
N ILE A 227 10.78 9.59 1.17
CA ILE A 227 11.36 8.43 0.50
C ILE A 227 12.90 8.49 0.54
N MET A 228 13.50 9.66 0.31
CA MET A 228 14.97 9.82 0.38
C MET A 228 15.55 9.54 1.77
N ARG A 229 14.82 9.91 2.84
CA ARG A 229 15.24 9.59 4.21
C ARG A 229 15.23 8.10 4.51
N MET A 230 14.43 7.32 3.79
CA MET A 230 14.29 5.88 3.99
C MET A 230 15.58 5.10 3.78
N SER A 231 16.52 5.60 2.96
CA SER A 231 17.84 4.98 2.79
C SER A 231 18.58 4.84 4.13
N SER A 232 18.54 5.87 4.97
CA SER A 232 19.17 5.84 6.30
C SER A 232 18.43 4.94 7.29
N VAL A 233 17.11 4.82 7.14
CA VAL A 233 16.28 3.89 7.92
C VAL A 233 16.68 2.46 7.57
N PHE A 234 16.68 2.09 6.28
CA PHE A 234 17.09 0.75 5.85
C PHE A 234 18.49 0.36 6.34
N GLN A 235 19.46 1.27 6.29
CA GLN A 235 20.82 1.02 6.79
C GLN A 235 20.82 0.76 8.30
N ARG A 236 20.03 1.51 9.08
CA ARG A 236 19.91 1.33 10.52
C ARG A 236 19.27 -0.02 10.87
N GLU A 237 18.15 -0.35 10.24
CA GLU A 237 17.44 -1.61 10.45
C GLU A 237 18.31 -2.82 10.08
N LEU A 238 19.00 -2.77 8.94
CA LEU A 238 19.93 -3.83 8.55
C LEU A 238 21.09 -3.97 9.55
N ALA A 239 21.59 -2.87 10.10
CA ALA A 239 22.61 -2.92 11.14
C ALA A 239 22.08 -3.49 12.46
N GLU A 240 20.83 -3.22 12.83
CA GLU A 240 20.16 -3.85 13.98
C GLU A 240 19.99 -5.35 13.80
N ILE A 241 19.45 -5.77 12.65
CA ILE A 241 19.33 -7.18 12.29
C ILE A 241 20.70 -7.87 12.32
N SER A 242 21.73 -7.22 11.78
CA SER A 242 23.10 -7.74 11.81
C SER A 242 23.66 -7.86 13.23
N ARG A 243 23.31 -6.97 14.16
CA ARG A 243 23.74 -7.06 15.57
C ARG A 243 23.06 -8.20 16.32
N GLN A 244 21.85 -8.58 15.90
CA GLN A 244 21.09 -9.68 16.49
C GLN A 244 21.45 -11.05 15.87
N GLN A 245 22.35 -11.11 14.88
CA GLN A 245 22.77 -12.38 14.28
C GLN A 245 23.67 -13.19 15.22
N VAL A 246 23.39 -14.49 15.30
CA VAL A 246 24.26 -15.44 16.00
C VAL A 246 25.53 -15.65 15.17
N HIS A 247 26.60 -14.97 15.54
CA HIS A 247 27.90 -15.10 14.90
C HIS A 247 28.52 -16.47 15.23
N LEU A 248 28.37 -17.45 14.32
CA LEU A 248 29.01 -18.76 14.46
C LEU A 248 30.54 -18.73 14.27
N SER A 249 31.12 -17.61 13.80
CA SER A 249 32.57 -17.34 13.75
C SER A 249 32.85 -15.83 13.59
N HIS A 250 34.13 -15.42 13.64
CA HIS A 250 34.59 -14.02 13.50
C HIS A 250 34.15 -13.30 12.20
N GLY A 251 33.61 -14.03 11.22
CA GLY A 251 33.03 -13.47 10.00
C GLY A 251 31.49 -13.39 9.97
N GLY A 252 30.79 -14.12 10.86
CA GLY A 252 29.31 -14.23 10.87
C GLY A 252 28.71 -14.86 9.61
N LEU A 253 27.89 -15.90 9.75
CA LEU A 253 26.99 -16.33 8.66
C LEU A 253 25.66 -15.59 8.85
N SER A 254 25.27 -14.77 7.87
CA SER A 254 23.96 -14.10 7.89
C SER A 254 22.84 -15.08 7.54
N SER A 255 21.62 -14.78 8.01
CA SER A 255 20.42 -15.55 7.64
C SER A 255 20.21 -15.57 6.11
N SER A 256 20.59 -14.48 5.45
CA SER A 256 20.51 -14.30 4.01
C SER A 256 21.49 -15.17 3.25
N GLU A 257 22.74 -15.27 3.71
CA GLU A 257 23.76 -16.16 3.13
C GLU A 257 23.40 -17.62 3.35
N LEU A 258 22.88 -17.98 4.53
CA LEU A 258 22.41 -19.32 4.81
C LEU A 258 21.22 -19.69 3.90
N ALA A 259 20.23 -18.80 3.75
CA ALA A 259 19.10 -19.00 2.85
C ALA A 259 19.53 -19.09 1.38
N ALA A 260 20.47 -18.24 0.93
CA ALA A 260 21.01 -18.29 -0.43
C ALA A 260 21.78 -19.59 -0.69
N TRP A 261 22.57 -20.05 0.29
CA TRP A 261 23.29 -21.31 0.23
C TRP A 261 22.34 -22.51 0.18
N LEU A 262 21.29 -22.52 1.02
CA LEU A 262 20.25 -23.56 1.04
C LEU A 262 19.50 -23.64 -0.30
N LYS A 263 19.18 -22.50 -0.92
CA LYS A 263 18.54 -22.45 -2.25
C LYS A 263 19.39 -23.04 -3.38
N GLN A 264 20.71 -23.17 -3.18
CA GLN A 264 21.64 -23.75 -4.15
C GLN A 264 21.91 -25.24 -3.90
N ARG A 265 21.37 -25.83 -2.83
CA ARG A 265 21.52 -27.26 -2.53
C ARG A 265 20.45 -28.08 -3.26
N ASN A 266 20.79 -29.31 -3.63
CA ASN A 266 19.80 -30.24 -4.17
C ASN A 266 18.98 -30.89 -3.04
N VAL A 267 17.86 -31.54 -3.41
CA VAL A 267 16.94 -32.16 -2.43
C VAL A 267 17.63 -33.21 -1.57
N ASP A 268 18.51 -34.04 -2.15
CA ASP A 268 19.21 -35.10 -1.41
C ASP A 268 20.19 -34.53 -0.36
N GLU A 269 20.90 -33.45 -0.70
CA GLU A 269 21.78 -32.71 0.22
C GLU A 269 20.99 -32.09 1.38
N LEU A 270 19.82 -31.49 1.09
CA LEU A 270 18.95 -30.92 2.11
C LEU A 270 18.36 -31.99 3.04
N VAL A 271 17.95 -33.13 2.50
CA VAL A 271 17.49 -34.28 3.30
C VAL A 271 18.61 -34.80 4.18
N GLY A 272 19.84 -34.89 3.67
CA GLY A 272 21.02 -35.27 4.44
C GLY A 272 21.33 -34.31 5.60
N LEU A 273 21.14 -33.01 5.40
CA LEU A 273 21.32 -31.98 6.46
C LEU A 273 20.21 -32.04 7.53
N ALA A 274 18.98 -32.37 7.13
CA ALA A 274 17.84 -32.45 8.03
C ALA A 274 17.76 -33.79 8.80
N ALA A 275 18.38 -34.85 8.28
CA ALA A 275 18.37 -36.17 8.88
C ALA A 275 18.90 -36.14 10.32
N ALA A 276 18.08 -36.64 11.26
CA ALA A 276 18.32 -36.67 12.71
C ALA A 276 18.34 -35.32 13.45
N GLN A 277 18.08 -34.18 12.78
CA GLN A 277 17.95 -32.86 13.43
C GLN A 277 16.51 -32.39 13.61
N LEU A 278 15.60 -32.89 12.77
CA LEU A 278 14.17 -32.63 12.92
C LEU A 278 13.59 -33.56 13.99
N SER A 279 13.44 -33.04 15.20
CA SER A 279 12.58 -33.67 16.19
C SER A 279 11.12 -33.41 15.80
N ILE A 280 10.29 -34.45 15.77
CA ILE A 280 8.85 -34.27 15.68
C ILE A 280 8.43 -33.60 16.99
N THR A 281 8.19 -32.30 16.96
CA THR A 281 7.55 -31.61 18.08
C THR A 281 6.08 -32.03 18.05
N PRO A 282 5.55 -32.72 19.07
CA PRO A 282 4.11 -32.92 19.15
C PRO A 282 3.46 -31.52 19.18
N GLU A 283 2.48 -31.28 18.31
CA GLU A 283 1.64 -30.09 18.45
C GLU A 283 0.95 -30.17 19.81
N CYS A 284 1.33 -29.30 20.74
CA CYS A 284 0.57 -29.12 21.97
C CYS A 284 -0.73 -28.41 21.61
N THR A 285 -1.82 -29.17 21.50
CA THR A 285 -3.16 -28.58 21.44
C THR A 285 -3.54 -28.11 22.84
N PHE A 286 -3.35 -26.83 23.12
CA PHE A 286 -3.89 -26.21 24.33
C PHE A 286 -5.38 -25.95 24.12
N ILE A 287 -6.22 -26.87 24.59
CA ILE A 287 -7.66 -26.68 24.59
C ILE A 287 -8.05 -26.00 25.90
N LEU A 288 -8.37 -24.71 25.80
CA LEU A 288 -9.04 -23.95 26.84
C LEU A 288 -10.55 -24.17 26.66
N PRO A 289 -11.27 -24.77 27.65
CA PRO A 289 -12.67 -25.15 27.48
C PRO A 289 -13.59 -23.98 27.09
N ASP A 290 -13.32 -22.79 27.61
CA ASP A 290 -13.95 -21.51 27.31
C ASP A 290 -13.73 -21.11 25.84
N VAL A 291 -12.47 -21.12 25.37
CA VAL A 291 -12.14 -20.80 23.97
C VAL A 291 -12.73 -21.83 23.01
N MET A 292 -12.81 -23.10 23.41
CA MET A 292 -13.43 -24.15 22.62
C MET A 292 -14.95 -23.93 22.51
N LEU A 293 -15.60 -23.47 23.59
CA LEU A 293 -17.02 -23.14 23.60
C LEU A 293 -17.29 -21.97 22.66
N ASP A 294 -16.53 -20.88 22.76
CA ASP A 294 -16.70 -19.69 21.93
C ASP A 294 -16.53 -19.99 20.43
N ASN A 295 -15.47 -20.72 20.07
CA ASN A 295 -15.25 -21.12 18.68
C ASN A 295 -16.33 -22.08 18.18
N THR A 296 -16.85 -22.95 19.06
CA THR A 296 -17.95 -23.87 18.70
C THR A 296 -19.25 -23.09 18.51
N GLU A 297 -19.57 -22.14 19.38
CA GLU A 297 -20.74 -21.26 19.25
C GLU A 297 -20.65 -20.44 17.97
N GLU A 298 -19.49 -19.87 17.66
CA GLU A 298 -19.30 -19.10 16.44
C GLU A 298 -19.40 -19.96 15.19
N PHE A 299 -18.82 -21.17 15.20
CA PHE A 299 -18.94 -22.13 14.10
C PHE A 299 -20.40 -22.57 13.89
N VAL A 300 -21.11 -22.91 14.97
CA VAL A 300 -22.53 -23.25 14.93
C VAL A 300 -23.37 -22.07 14.42
N ALA A 301 -23.07 -20.84 14.83
CA ALA A 301 -23.77 -19.63 14.39
C ALA A 301 -23.53 -19.30 12.90
N ARG A 302 -22.40 -19.72 12.32
CA ARG A 302 -22.07 -19.58 10.90
C ARG A 302 -22.77 -20.64 10.04
N GLU A 303 -22.90 -21.87 10.53
CA GLU A 303 -23.42 -23.03 9.78
C GLU A 303 -24.96 -23.22 9.88
N GLN A 304 -25.71 -22.38 10.60
CA GLN A 304 -27.16 -22.57 10.69
C GLN A 304 -27.85 -22.35 9.33
N PRO A 305 -28.47 -23.39 8.72
CA PRO A 305 -29.07 -23.30 7.38
C PRO A 305 -30.31 -22.39 7.31
N ASN A 306 -30.86 -21.98 8.47
CA ASN A 306 -32.03 -21.12 8.60
C ASN A 306 -31.75 -19.89 9.50
N ARG A 307 -30.55 -19.31 9.42
CA ARG A 307 -30.23 -18.09 10.17
C ARG A 307 -31.19 -16.96 9.76
N HIS A 308 -32.20 -16.70 10.59
CA HIS A 308 -33.07 -15.55 10.44
C HIS A 308 -32.24 -14.29 10.72
N VAL A 309 -31.85 -13.59 9.66
CA VAL A 309 -31.31 -12.23 9.79
C VAL A 309 -32.48 -11.35 10.22
N SER A 310 -32.62 -11.13 11.52
CA SER A 310 -33.43 -10.01 11.99
C SER A 310 -32.72 -8.75 11.52
N ALA A 311 -33.36 -7.96 10.67
CA ALA A 311 -32.93 -6.58 10.49
C ALA A 311 -32.88 -5.95 11.88
N MET A 312 -31.78 -5.26 12.19
CA MET A 312 -31.72 -4.50 13.44
C MET A 312 -32.92 -3.54 13.45
N PRO A 313 -33.63 -3.41 14.59
CA PRO A 313 -34.65 -2.38 14.72
C PRO A 313 -34.02 -1.02 14.36
N ALA A 314 -34.83 -0.12 13.79
CA ALA A 314 -34.37 1.22 13.44
C ALA A 314 -33.65 1.85 14.65
N PRO A 315 -32.51 2.55 14.47
CA PRO A 315 -31.78 3.15 15.56
C PRO A 315 -32.73 4.00 16.39
N ALA A 316 -32.89 3.66 17.67
CA ALA A 316 -33.55 4.54 18.62
C ALA A 316 -32.55 5.67 18.96
N GLU A 317 -33.05 6.89 19.13
CA GLU A 317 -32.22 7.98 19.67
C GLU A 317 -31.72 7.54 21.05
N VAL A 318 -30.40 7.26 21.12
CA VAL A 318 -29.73 6.94 22.37
C VAL A 318 -29.46 8.27 23.05
N GLU A 319 -30.06 8.46 24.23
CA GLU A 319 -29.63 9.51 25.15
C GLU A 319 -28.17 9.22 25.47
N TYR A 320 -27.25 10.11 25.08
CA TYR A 320 -25.83 9.98 25.41
C TYR A 320 -25.72 9.96 26.93
N VAL A 321 -25.63 8.75 27.50
CA VAL A 321 -25.27 8.57 28.90
C VAL A 321 -23.78 8.87 28.96
N ASP A 322 -23.40 9.79 29.84
CA ASP A 322 -21.99 10.03 30.15
C ASP A 322 -21.33 8.69 30.46
N ASP A 323 -20.13 8.47 29.89
CA ASP A 323 -19.34 7.26 30.14
C ASP A 323 -19.32 6.98 31.64
N VAL A 324 -19.67 5.75 32.02
CA VAL A 324 -19.59 5.33 33.43
C VAL A 324 -18.12 5.42 33.82
N GLU A 325 -17.77 6.41 34.66
CA GLU A 325 -16.42 6.55 35.23
C GLU A 325 -16.01 5.21 35.84
N HIS A 326 -15.08 4.52 35.19
CA HIS A 326 -14.45 3.33 35.76
C HIS A 326 -13.46 3.81 36.80
N GLU A 327 -13.65 3.42 38.06
CA GLU A 327 -12.60 3.62 39.06
C GLU A 327 -11.40 2.73 38.69
N PRO A 328 -10.18 3.29 38.60
CA PRO A 328 -9.01 2.51 38.29
C PRO A 328 -8.77 1.43 39.35
N PRO A 329 -8.23 0.25 38.99
CA PRO A 329 -8.00 -0.84 39.94
C PRO A 329 -7.19 -0.38 41.14
N TYR A 330 -7.61 -0.76 42.36
CA TYR A 330 -6.99 -0.30 43.62
C TYR A 330 -5.47 -0.56 43.68
N GLN A 331 -4.99 -1.56 42.96
CA GLN A 331 -3.59 -1.95 42.88
C GLN A 331 -2.73 -0.82 42.28
N LEU A 332 -3.24 -0.09 41.28
CA LEU A 332 -2.54 1.05 40.67
C LEU A 332 -2.39 2.18 41.68
N ALA A 333 -3.49 2.59 42.31
CA ALA A 333 -3.46 3.66 43.32
C ALA A 333 -2.56 3.32 44.52
N ALA A 334 -2.57 2.06 44.97
CA ALA A 334 -1.74 1.59 46.07
C ALA A 334 -0.25 1.56 45.70
N LEU A 335 0.09 1.05 44.51
CA LEU A 335 1.47 0.99 44.03
C LEU A 335 2.05 2.38 43.82
N THR A 336 1.33 3.28 43.14
CA THR A 336 1.75 4.67 42.92
C THR A 336 2.01 5.37 44.25
N ARG A 337 1.15 5.17 45.27
CA ARG A 337 1.35 5.74 46.59
C ARG A 337 2.61 5.20 47.28
N LEU A 338 2.82 3.88 47.23
CA LEU A 338 4.00 3.23 47.82
C LEU A 338 5.30 3.75 47.19
N LEU A 339 5.30 3.96 45.87
CA LEU A 339 6.49 4.40 45.13
C LEU A 339 6.72 5.93 45.18
N SER A 340 5.68 6.74 45.32
CA SER A 340 5.77 8.21 45.29
C SER A 340 6.69 8.84 46.35
N GLY A 341 6.99 8.12 47.44
CA GLY A 341 7.86 8.57 48.53
C GLY A 341 9.17 7.79 48.65
N LEU A 342 9.57 7.07 47.61
CA LEU A 342 10.75 6.20 47.67
C LEU A 342 12.05 7.03 47.55
N GLU A 343 12.79 7.15 48.65
CA GLU A 343 14.08 7.88 48.70
C GLU A 343 15.30 6.96 48.62
N GLU A 344 15.16 5.68 48.99
CA GLU A 344 16.21 4.67 48.95
C GLU A 344 15.79 3.47 48.08
N PRO A 345 16.74 2.74 47.47
CA PRO A 345 16.41 1.55 46.69
C PRO A 345 15.61 0.51 47.50
N MET A 346 14.49 0.05 46.92
CA MET A 346 13.63 -0.98 47.50
C MET A 346 13.79 -2.28 46.74
N ASN A 347 13.79 -3.41 47.46
CA ASN A 347 13.76 -4.71 46.80
C ASN A 347 12.43 -4.88 46.04
N LEU A 348 12.50 -5.33 44.80
CA LEU A 348 11.31 -5.48 43.94
C LEU A 348 10.22 -6.32 44.61
N ALA A 349 10.59 -7.39 45.31
CA ALA A 349 9.64 -8.24 46.00
C ALA A 349 8.82 -7.47 47.05
N ASP A 350 9.45 -6.55 47.78
CA ASP A 350 8.77 -5.77 48.83
C ASP A 350 7.78 -4.74 48.24
N GLY A 351 7.97 -4.35 46.98
CA GLY A 351 7.09 -3.40 46.29
C GLY A 351 5.87 -4.04 45.59
N ILE A 352 5.95 -5.31 45.17
CA ILE A 352 4.92 -5.94 44.34
C ILE A 352 4.22 -7.13 44.99
N VAL A 353 4.90 -7.83 45.90
CA VAL A 353 4.37 -9.06 46.53
C VAL A 353 3.38 -8.67 47.63
N GLY A 354 2.15 -9.17 47.50
CA GLY A 354 1.07 -8.93 48.44
C GLY A 354 -0.27 -9.34 47.84
N GLY A 355 -1.14 -9.95 48.63
CA GLY A 355 -2.44 -10.45 48.18
C GLY A 355 -2.34 -11.85 47.57
N ASN A 356 -2.57 -11.96 46.26
CA ASN A 356 -2.51 -13.22 45.50
C ASN A 356 -1.59 -13.07 44.27
N PHE A 357 -1.37 -14.17 43.54
CA PHE A 357 -0.49 -14.17 42.37
C PHE A 357 -0.93 -13.17 41.29
N SER A 358 -2.24 -13.03 41.08
CA SER A 358 -2.81 -12.12 40.06
C SER A 358 -2.49 -10.66 40.39
N ASP A 359 -2.68 -10.27 41.64
CA ASP A 359 -2.40 -8.91 42.13
C ASP A 359 -0.93 -8.54 42.00
N ALA A 360 -0.04 -9.46 42.37
CA ALA A 360 1.40 -9.22 42.27
C ALA A 360 1.89 -9.18 40.82
N SER A 361 1.33 -10.03 39.96
CA SER A 361 1.62 -10.03 38.51
C SER A 361 1.14 -8.74 37.86
N TYR A 362 -0.04 -8.24 38.25
CA TYR A 362 -0.55 -6.97 37.79
C TYR A 362 0.35 -5.82 38.24
N ARG A 363 0.70 -5.74 39.53
CA ARG A 363 1.67 -4.73 40.02
C ARG A 363 3.01 -4.79 39.29
N LEU A 364 3.53 -5.99 38.99
CA LEU A 364 4.76 -6.15 38.22
C LEU A 364 4.62 -5.57 36.80
N SER A 365 3.52 -5.86 36.12
CA SER A 365 3.25 -5.32 34.77
C SER A 365 3.13 -3.80 34.76
N LEU A 366 2.62 -3.18 35.83
CA LEU A 366 2.53 -1.73 35.92
C LEU A 366 3.90 -1.04 36.00
N LEU A 367 4.94 -1.71 36.51
CA LEU A 367 6.28 -1.14 36.60
C LEU A 367 6.95 -0.91 35.24
N SER A 368 6.47 -1.54 34.15
CA SER A 368 6.99 -1.27 32.81
C SER A 368 6.65 0.14 32.31
N PHE A 369 5.70 0.83 32.94
CA PHE A 369 5.31 2.18 32.58
C PHE A 369 6.14 3.27 33.27
N LEU A 370 7.04 2.92 34.20
CA LEU A 370 7.93 3.90 34.84
C LEU A 370 8.82 4.58 33.78
N GLY A 371 8.70 5.90 33.66
CA GLY A 371 9.46 6.70 32.68
C GLY A 371 8.87 6.76 31.27
N GLU A 372 7.72 6.13 31.02
CA GLU A 372 7.04 6.18 29.72
C GLU A 372 6.28 7.49 29.49
N GLN A 373 6.36 8.04 28.27
CA GLN A 373 5.77 9.35 27.92
C GLN A 373 4.40 9.25 27.23
N ASN A 374 4.07 8.09 26.64
CA ASN A 374 2.84 7.86 25.90
C ASN A 374 1.99 6.80 26.61
N VAL A 375 1.38 7.19 27.73
CA VAL A 375 0.51 6.31 28.54
C VAL A 375 -0.87 6.93 28.70
N ASP A 376 -1.87 6.10 28.97
CA ASP A 376 -3.22 6.57 29.26
C ASP A 376 -3.25 7.52 30.48
N PRO A 377 -4.19 8.47 30.55
CA PRO A 377 -4.25 9.46 31.63
C PRO A 377 -4.25 8.87 33.05
N GLU A 378 -4.81 7.67 33.22
CA GLU A 378 -4.85 6.95 34.50
C GLU A 378 -3.48 6.46 34.97
N LEU A 379 -2.58 6.14 34.03
CA LEU A 379 -1.23 5.63 34.30
C LEU A 379 -0.19 6.76 34.46
N ALA A 380 -0.52 7.97 34.00
CA ALA A 380 0.38 9.13 34.05
C ALA A 380 0.98 9.42 35.46
N PRO A 381 0.23 9.29 36.57
CA PRO A 381 0.81 9.50 37.91
C PRO A 381 1.90 8.49 38.28
N LEU A 382 1.81 7.25 37.79
CA LEU A 382 2.85 6.23 38.00
C LEU A 382 4.04 6.48 37.06
N ALA A 383 3.76 6.73 35.78
CA ALA A 383 4.78 6.86 34.74
C ALA A 383 5.73 8.06 34.98
N THR A 384 5.22 9.13 35.57
CA THR A 384 5.97 10.35 35.88
C THR A 384 6.86 10.25 37.13
N LEU A 385 6.78 9.15 37.90
CA LEU A 385 7.65 8.97 39.06
C LEU A 385 9.12 8.89 38.64
N PRO A 386 10.05 9.59 39.33
CA PRO A 386 11.47 9.61 39.00
C PRO A 386 12.17 8.33 39.49
N LEU A 387 11.64 7.17 39.11
CA LEU A 387 12.10 5.85 39.52
C LEU A 387 12.48 5.03 38.29
N GLN A 388 13.36 4.05 38.49
CA GLN A 388 13.74 3.07 37.48
C GLN A 388 13.70 1.67 38.10
N LEU A 389 13.26 0.70 37.31
CA LEU A 389 13.32 -0.71 37.66
C LEU A 389 14.66 -1.28 37.18
N ARG A 390 15.42 -1.89 38.10
CA ARG A 390 16.67 -2.57 37.78
C ARG A 390 16.61 -4.04 38.15
N TRP A 391 16.79 -4.88 37.13
CA TRP A 391 16.93 -6.32 37.28
C TRP A 391 18.37 -6.67 37.64
N ASN A 392 18.55 -7.72 38.45
CA ASN A 392 19.87 -8.29 38.69
C ASN A 392 20.39 -8.97 37.42
N GLU A 393 21.66 -8.74 37.06
CA GLU A 393 22.27 -9.26 35.84
C GLU A 393 22.26 -10.80 35.74
N SER A 394 22.26 -11.49 36.89
CA SER A 394 22.21 -12.95 36.92
C SER A 394 20.84 -13.52 36.53
N LEU A 395 19.77 -12.72 36.61
CA LEU A 395 18.36 -13.14 36.43
C LEU A 395 17.98 -14.41 37.20
N GLU A 396 18.70 -14.72 38.28
CA GLU A 396 18.41 -15.88 39.11
C GLU A 396 17.10 -15.70 39.86
N LEU A 397 16.32 -16.79 39.93
CA LEU A 397 15.07 -16.80 40.68
C LEU A 397 15.36 -16.82 42.18
N LYS A 398 14.94 -15.78 42.88
CA LYS A 398 14.98 -15.70 44.33
C LYS A 398 13.74 -16.36 44.91
N THR A 399 13.94 -17.25 45.89
CA THR A 399 12.83 -17.84 46.64
C THR A 399 12.15 -16.79 47.50
N ILE A 400 10.85 -16.58 47.32
CA ILE A 400 10.05 -15.60 48.06
C ILE A 400 9.19 -16.31 49.12
N GLY A 401 8.39 -17.28 48.69
CA GLY A 401 7.56 -18.11 49.57
C GLY A 401 6.46 -17.34 50.31
N ARG A 402 5.85 -16.33 49.67
CA ARG A 402 4.79 -15.48 50.26
C ARG A 402 3.68 -15.24 49.24
N ASP A 403 2.43 -15.11 49.69
CA ASP A 403 1.29 -14.64 48.90
C ASP A 403 1.15 -15.31 47.52
N GLU A 404 1.19 -16.66 47.51
CA GLU A 404 1.15 -17.53 46.31
C GLU A 404 2.37 -17.45 45.37
N ILE A 405 3.41 -16.70 45.73
CA ILE A 405 4.63 -16.54 44.94
C ILE A 405 5.74 -17.39 45.55
N ALA A 406 6.09 -18.48 44.86
CA ALA A 406 7.18 -19.36 45.27
C ALA A 406 8.55 -18.72 45.01
N ALA A 407 8.76 -18.14 43.83
CA ALA A 407 10.00 -17.47 43.45
C ALA A 407 9.75 -16.38 42.40
N MET A 408 10.66 -15.42 42.29
CA MET A 408 10.63 -14.36 41.28
C MET A 408 12.06 -13.93 40.91
N SER A 409 12.22 -13.31 39.74
CA SER A 409 13.50 -12.71 39.33
C SER A 409 13.90 -11.60 40.31
N ASP A 410 15.18 -11.57 40.67
CA ASP A 410 15.71 -10.58 41.61
C ASP A 410 15.87 -9.20 40.96
N GLY A 411 15.53 -8.15 41.69
CA GLY A 411 15.55 -6.78 41.20
C GLY A 411 15.30 -5.76 42.32
N HIS A 412 15.50 -4.49 41.99
CA HIS A 412 15.23 -3.36 42.87
C HIS A 412 14.58 -2.21 42.08
N ILE A 413 13.75 -1.43 42.78
CA ILE A 413 13.22 -0.16 42.30
C ILE A 413 14.04 0.93 42.99
N GLU A 414 14.64 1.83 42.22
CA GLU A 414 15.48 2.89 42.76
C GLU A 414 15.16 4.26 42.15
N PRO A 415 15.42 5.36 42.89
CA PRO A 415 15.37 6.70 42.33
C PRO A 415 16.31 6.84 41.12
N GLN A 416 15.84 7.52 40.08
CA GLN A 416 16.71 7.94 38.99
C GLN A 416 17.74 8.93 39.54
N SER A 417 19.02 8.59 39.43
CA SER A 417 20.09 9.56 39.70
C SER A 417 20.03 10.62 38.61
N GLY A 418 19.79 11.88 38.99
CA GLY A 418 19.72 13.03 38.08
C GLY A 418 21.02 13.33 37.35
#